data_AF-A0A917CZU0-F1
#
_entry.id   AF-A0A917CZU0-F1
#
_cell.length_a   1.000
_cell.length_b   1.000
_cell.length_c   1.000
_cell.angle_alpha   90.00
_cell.angle_beta   90.00
_cell.angle_gamma   90.00
#
_symmetry.space_group_name_H-M   'P 1'
#
loop_
_entity.id
_entity.type
_entity.pdbx_description
1 polymer ?
#
loop_
_entity_poly.entity_id
_entity_poly.type
_entity_poly.pdbx_seq_one_letter_code
_entity_poly.pdbx_strand_id
1 'polypeptide(L)'
;MVRIQPAPDKLQDMAQRLLDAADSPSEVATCTNGSGVGFEVSEELARKAGVLDEASDDEVEDYAGLDDVDVTADLEKAADEAPDAQTEEQTETGLEELVPETEQTNIVEEQADDTETEQEPPRTGRGSSEAAWREFLSKQDGFTVPDDADRGDLIAAWDAHRSTND
;
A
#
# COMPACT_ATOMS: atom_id res chain seq x y z
N MET A 1 17.61 15.58 -6.67
CA MET A 1 16.59 14.65 -6.11
C MET A 1 16.29 13.62 -7.18
N VAL A 2 16.37 12.33 -6.85
CA VAL A 2 16.26 11.20 -7.78
C VAL A 2 14.94 10.48 -7.52
N ARG A 3 14.31 10.05 -8.61
CA ARG A 3 13.18 9.14 -8.56
C ARG A 3 13.61 7.72 -8.90
N ILE A 4 13.27 6.78 -8.05
CA ILE A 4 13.53 5.35 -8.20
C ILE A 4 12.17 4.66 -8.41
N GLN A 5 12.03 3.92 -9.51
CA GLN A 5 10.85 3.09 -9.78
C GLN A 5 11.24 1.60 -9.75
N PRO A 6 11.15 0.93 -8.59
CA PRO A 6 11.38 -0.50 -8.53
C PRO A 6 10.22 -1.28 -9.15
N ALA A 7 10.49 -2.51 -9.55
CA ALA A 7 9.43 -3.47 -9.88
C ALA A 7 8.55 -3.71 -8.64
N PRO A 8 7.24 -4.02 -8.80
CA PRO A 8 6.33 -4.22 -7.67
C PRO A 8 6.82 -5.29 -6.69
N ASP A 9 7.40 -6.38 -7.19
CA ASP A 9 7.98 -7.47 -6.38
C ASP A 9 9.24 -7.05 -5.61
N LYS A 10 9.90 -5.96 -6.02
CA LYS A 10 11.12 -5.42 -5.40
C LYS A 10 10.86 -4.15 -4.60
N LEU A 11 9.62 -3.69 -4.53
CA LEU A 11 9.27 -2.43 -3.91
C LEU A 11 9.56 -2.43 -2.41
N GLN A 12 9.25 -3.53 -1.73
CA GLN A 12 9.48 -3.68 -0.30
C GLN A 12 10.97 -3.76 0.04
N ASP A 13 11.75 -4.54 -0.73
CA ASP A 13 13.20 -4.64 -0.58
C ASP A 13 13.87 -3.28 -0.80
N MET A 14 13.46 -2.56 -1.86
CA MET A 14 13.95 -1.22 -2.16
C MET A 14 13.57 -0.21 -1.07
N ALA A 15 12.34 -0.26 -0.56
CA ALA A 15 11.89 0.60 0.54
C ALA A 15 12.73 0.38 1.80
N GLN A 16 12.96 -0.88 2.17
CA GLN A 16 13.72 -1.22 3.36
C GLN A 16 15.18 -0.80 3.22
N ARG A 17 15.78 -1.00 2.05
CA ARG A 17 17.16 -0.57 1.77
C ARG A 17 17.34 0.95 1.78
N LEU A 18 16.34 1.69 1.29
CA LEU A 18 16.33 3.15 1.36
C LEU A 18 16.15 3.66 2.80
N LEU A 19 15.27 3.02 3.58
CA LEU A 19 15.05 3.38 4.98
C LEU A 19 16.25 3.06 5.88
N ASP A 20 16.95 1.95 5.62
CA ASP A 20 18.17 1.58 6.35
C ASP A 20 19.33 2.55 6.04
N ALA A 21 19.42 3.01 4.79
CA ALA A 21 20.42 3.99 4.37
C ALA A 21 20.12 5.42 4.85
N ALA A 22 18.85 5.76 5.08
CA ALA A 22 18.43 7.11 5.48
C ALA A 22 18.79 7.41 6.94
N ASP A 23 19.15 8.67 7.22
CA ASP A 23 19.34 9.13 8.60
C ASP A 23 17.98 9.42 9.26
N SER A 24 16.98 9.74 8.45
CA SER A 24 15.59 9.91 8.87
C SER A 24 14.59 9.37 7.85
N PRO A 25 13.46 8.80 8.31
CA PRO A 25 12.43 8.26 7.41
C PRO A 25 11.81 9.34 6.50
N SER A 26 11.87 10.61 6.91
CA SER A 26 11.42 11.76 6.12
C SER A 26 12.23 12.02 4.86
N GLU A 27 13.42 11.42 4.72
CA GLU A 27 14.27 11.55 3.53
C GLU A 27 13.82 10.65 2.37
N VAL A 28 12.91 9.71 2.64
CA VAL A 28 12.31 8.82 1.65
C VAL A 28 10.86 9.23 1.42
N ALA A 29 10.60 9.90 0.30
CA ALA A 29 9.24 10.22 -0.12
C ALA A 29 8.71 9.12 -1.05
N THR A 30 7.47 8.70 -0.85
CA THR A 30 6.78 7.83 -1.83
C THR A 30 6.07 8.69 -2.85
N CYS A 31 6.19 8.34 -4.13
CA CYS A 31 5.54 9.05 -5.22
C CYS A 31 4.78 8.08 -6.13
N THR A 32 3.50 8.34 -6.34
CA THR A 32 2.67 7.59 -7.29
C THR A 32 2.70 8.30 -8.65
N ASN A 33 3.05 7.59 -9.74
CA ASN A 33 2.82 8.06 -11.10
C ASN A 33 1.99 7.03 -11.85
N GLY A 34 0.78 7.40 -12.26
CA GLY A 34 -0.12 6.49 -12.96
C GLY A 34 -0.36 5.22 -12.14
N SER A 35 -0.07 4.06 -12.72
CA SER A 35 -0.24 2.75 -12.07
C SER A 35 0.93 2.27 -11.22
N GLY A 36 2.03 3.04 -11.13
CA GLY A 36 3.26 2.64 -10.44
C GLY A 36 3.55 3.46 -9.19
N VAL A 37 4.13 2.80 -8.19
CA VAL A 37 4.69 3.43 -6.98
C VAL A 37 6.21 3.50 -7.12
N GLY A 38 6.79 4.64 -6.79
CA GLY A 38 8.23 4.84 -6.71
C GLY A 38 8.65 5.62 -5.47
N PHE A 39 9.95 5.83 -5.33
CA PHE A 39 10.56 6.58 -4.23
C PHE A 39 11.26 7.80 -4.78
N GLU A 40 11.07 8.94 -4.13
CA GLU A 40 11.78 10.18 -4.39
C GLU A 40 12.73 10.43 -3.22
N VAL A 41 14.02 10.47 -3.51
CA VAL A 41 15.10 10.53 -2.52
C VAL A 41 16.21 11.48 -2.97
N SER A 42 17.04 11.93 -2.03
CA SER A 42 18.26 12.65 -2.37
C SER A 42 19.23 11.79 -3.18
N GLU A 43 20.03 12.40 -4.06
CA GLU A 43 21.06 11.70 -4.84
C GLU A 43 22.09 10.99 -3.95
N GLU A 44 22.44 11.63 -2.82
CA GLU A 44 23.30 11.06 -1.80
C GLU A 44 22.69 9.79 -1.17
N LEU A 45 21.39 9.82 -0.83
CA LEU A 45 20.69 8.67 -0.28
C LEU A 45 20.56 7.54 -1.31
N ALA A 46 20.29 7.86 -2.58
CA ALA A 46 20.24 6.88 -3.66
C ALA A 46 21.61 6.18 -3.87
N ARG A 47 22.72 6.92 -3.76
CA ARG A 47 24.08 6.34 -3.78
C ARG A 47 24.35 5.49 -2.54
N LYS A 48 23.99 6.00 -1.36
CA LYS A 48 24.19 5.29 -0.08
C LYS A 48 23.40 3.98 -0.02
N ALA A 49 22.20 3.96 -0.58
CA ALA A 49 21.40 2.75 -0.75
C ALA A 49 21.89 1.83 -1.89
N GLY A 50 22.91 2.22 -2.65
CA GLY A 50 23.48 1.44 -3.76
C GLY A 50 22.55 1.34 -4.97
N VAL A 51 21.67 2.32 -5.16
CA VAL A 51 20.73 2.38 -6.30
C VAL A 51 21.33 3.14 -7.47
N LEU A 52 22.15 4.15 -7.17
CA LEU A 52 22.81 5.03 -8.14
C LEU A 52 24.33 4.77 -8.12
N ASP A 53 24.75 3.54 -8.33
CA ASP A 53 26.17 3.25 -8.50
C ASP A 53 26.60 3.69 -9.91
N GLU A 54 27.17 4.89 -10.01
CA GLU A 54 27.78 5.43 -11.23
C GLU A 54 29.19 4.86 -11.44
N ALA A 55 29.32 3.53 -11.52
CA ALA A 55 30.51 2.85 -12.05
C ALA A 55 30.20 1.37 -12.36
N SER A 56 29.64 1.12 -13.54
CA SER A 56 30.00 -0.13 -14.24
C SER A 56 31.44 0.00 -14.75
N ASP A 57 32.41 -0.08 -13.84
CA ASP A 57 33.84 -0.16 -14.11
C ASP A 57 34.50 -1.01 -12.99
N ASP A 58 34.78 -2.28 -13.32
CA ASP A 58 35.77 -3.23 -12.75
C ASP A 58 35.76 -3.53 -11.22
N GLU A 59 35.82 -4.77 -10.71
CA GLU A 59 36.82 -5.82 -10.97
C GLU A 59 36.28 -7.22 -10.63
N VAL A 60 36.88 -8.19 -11.32
CA VAL A 60 36.90 -9.64 -11.12
C VAL A 60 37.21 -10.08 -9.67
N GLU A 61 36.35 -10.92 -9.08
CA GLU A 61 36.83 -11.93 -8.12
C GLU A 61 36.88 -13.29 -8.84
N ASP A 62 38.12 -13.66 -9.14
CA ASP A 62 38.62 -15.01 -9.38
C ASP A 62 38.10 -15.97 -8.30
N TYR A 63 36.96 -16.63 -8.55
CA TYR A 63 36.61 -17.86 -7.82
C TYR A 63 37.21 -19.05 -8.57
N ALA A 64 38.53 -19.20 -8.44
CA ALA A 64 39.21 -20.42 -8.77
C ALA A 64 38.66 -21.57 -7.91
N GLY A 65 37.98 -22.51 -8.58
CA GLY A 65 37.96 -23.92 -8.22
C GLY A 65 37.17 -24.31 -6.96
N LEU A 66 35.92 -24.74 -7.16
CA LEU A 66 35.39 -25.90 -6.46
C LEU A 66 34.60 -26.77 -7.46
N ASP A 67 35.28 -27.86 -7.82
CA ASP A 67 34.84 -29.19 -8.20
C ASP A 67 33.39 -29.42 -8.65
N ASP A 68 33.27 -29.84 -9.91
CA ASP A 68 32.73 -31.15 -10.30
C ASP A 68 31.84 -31.84 -9.24
N VAL A 69 30.54 -31.52 -9.26
CA VAL A 69 29.52 -32.40 -8.69
C VAL A 69 28.44 -32.68 -9.73
N ASP A 70 28.67 -33.81 -10.39
CA ASP A 70 27.73 -34.76 -10.99
C ASP A 70 26.27 -34.31 -11.14
N VAL A 71 25.91 -34.02 -12.38
CA VAL A 71 24.53 -34.06 -12.87
C VAL A 71 24.15 -35.54 -13.06
N THR A 72 23.44 -36.15 -12.10
CA THR A 72 22.48 -37.23 -12.40
C THR A 72 21.39 -37.38 -11.33
N ALA A 73 20.17 -37.66 -11.82
CA ALA A 73 18.96 -38.07 -11.09
C ALA A 73 18.19 -36.94 -10.36
N ASP A 74 16.87 -36.84 -10.40
CA ASP A 74 15.85 -37.82 -10.76
C ASP A 74 14.57 -37.06 -11.15
N LEU A 75 13.99 -37.46 -12.26
CA LEU A 75 12.70 -36.99 -12.77
C LEU A 75 11.68 -38.09 -12.48
N GLU A 76 10.87 -37.94 -11.43
CA GLU A 76 9.60 -38.63 -11.16
C GLU A 76 9.13 -38.10 -9.77
N LYS A 77 7.88 -37.80 -9.40
CA LYS A 77 6.55 -38.17 -9.90
C LYS A 77 5.52 -37.79 -8.83
N ALA A 78 4.27 -37.64 -9.29
CA ALA A 78 2.99 -37.69 -8.55
C ALA A 78 2.62 -36.43 -7.74
N ALA A 79 1.52 -35.76 -8.09
CA ALA A 79 0.11 -36.09 -7.77
C ALA A 79 -0.23 -35.46 -6.40
N ASP A 80 -1.11 -34.46 -6.34
CA ASP A 80 -2.56 -34.61 -6.22
C ASP A 80 -2.98 -34.07 -4.83
N GLU A 81 -4.22 -33.59 -4.72
CA GLU A 81 -4.90 -33.03 -3.53
C GLU A 81 -4.63 -31.57 -3.11
N ALA A 82 -5.54 -30.67 -3.54
CA ALA A 82 -6.32 -29.84 -2.62
C ALA A 82 -7.37 -30.76 -1.92
N PRO A 83 -7.84 -30.55 -0.67
CA PRO A 83 -8.39 -29.31 -0.09
C PRO A 83 -7.84 -29.05 1.34
N ASP A 84 -8.12 -27.99 2.09
CA ASP A 84 -9.40 -27.63 2.69
C ASP A 84 -9.23 -26.33 3.51
N ALA A 85 -10.36 -25.68 3.78
CA ALA A 85 -10.46 -24.44 4.52
C ALA A 85 -10.14 -24.63 6.01
N GLN A 86 -9.46 -23.66 6.62
CA GLN A 86 -9.70 -23.34 8.02
C GLN A 86 -9.74 -21.82 8.20
N THR A 87 -10.96 -21.31 8.10
CA THR A 87 -11.45 -20.19 8.91
C THR A 87 -11.29 -20.57 10.38
N GLU A 88 -10.52 -19.79 11.13
CA GLU A 88 -10.71 -19.67 12.56
C GLU A 88 -10.82 -18.19 12.91
N GLU A 89 -12.08 -17.78 13.09
CA GLU A 89 -12.47 -16.64 13.89
C GLU A 89 -11.88 -16.78 15.29
N GLN A 90 -11.16 -15.77 15.76
CA GLN A 90 -11.07 -15.49 17.19
C GLN A 90 -11.54 -14.07 17.45
N THR A 91 -12.85 -13.98 17.71
CA THR A 91 -13.44 -12.93 18.52
C THR A 91 -12.91 -13.07 19.95
N GLU A 92 -12.10 -12.12 20.42
CA GLU A 92 -11.99 -11.87 21.86
C GLU A 92 -12.40 -10.42 22.13
N THR A 93 -13.66 -10.29 22.54
CA THR A 93 -14.24 -9.15 23.22
C THR A 93 -13.50 -8.92 24.54
N GLY A 94 -12.65 -7.90 24.58
CA GLY A 94 -12.06 -7.35 25.81
C GLY A 94 -12.52 -5.91 26.01
N LEU A 95 -13.59 -5.75 26.79
CA LEU A 95 -14.22 -4.49 27.17
C LEU A 95 -13.79 -4.21 28.62
N GLU A 96 -13.02 -3.15 28.87
CA GLU A 96 -12.86 -2.44 30.16
C GLU A 96 -11.87 -1.26 29.93
N GLU A 97 -12.39 -0.06 29.64
CA GLU A 97 -12.60 1.04 30.60
C GLU A 97 -11.31 1.57 31.24
N LEU A 98 -10.68 2.57 30.58
CA LEU A 98 -9.86 3.59 31.25
C LEU A 98 -9.99 4.92 30.49
N VAL A 99 -11.01 5.70 30.86
CA VAL A 99 -10.95 7.15 30.76
C VAL A 99 -9.85 7.66 31.69
N PRO A 100 -9.03 8.62 31.23
CA PRO A 100 -9.00 9.85 32.01
C PRO A 100 -9.36 11.10 31.19
N GLU A 101 -10.12 11.94 31.88
CA GLU A 101 -10.51 13.31 31.56
C GLU A 101 -9.35 14.20 31.08
N THR A 102 -9.65 14.93 30.00
CA THR A 102 -9.31 16.32 29.65
C THR A 102 -8.29 17.09 30.49
N GLU A 103 -7.29 17.67 29.82
CA GLU A 103 -6.70 19.03 29.93
C GLU A 103 -5.38 19.01 29.10
N GLN A 104 -4.99 19.91 28.21
CA GLN A 104 -5.46 21.22 27.79
C GLN A 104 -4.66 21.63 26.53
N THR A 105 -5.37 22.12 25.51
CA THR A 105 -5.00 23.27 24.65
C THR A 105 -3.58 23.38 24.09
N ASN A 106 -3.39 22.98 22.83
CA ASN A 106 -2.71 23.83 21.81
C ASN A 106 -2.87 23.22 20.41
N ILE A 107 -4.05 23.33 19.80
CA ILE A 107 -4.16 23.17 18.35
C ILE A 107 -4.74 24.48 17.86
N VAL A 108 -3.84 25.25 17.26
CA VAL A 108 -4.13 26.45 16.47
C VAL A 108 -5.30 26.13 15.54
N GLU A 109 -6.31 26.99 15.61
CA GLU A 109 -7.30 27.22 14.57
C GLU A 109 -6.59 27.27 13.20
N GLU A 110 -6.57 26.15 12.49
CA GLU A 110 -6.68 26.20 11.03
C GLU A 110 -8.08 25.72 10.73
N GLN A 111 -8.92 26.70 10.41
CA GLN A 111 -10.25 26.53 9.86
C GLN A 111 -10.16 25.56 8.68
N ALA A 112 -10.52 24.29 8.89
CA ALA A 112 -11.01 23.45 7.81
C ALA A 112 -12.41 23.97 7.50
N ASP A 113 -12.39 24.99 6.66
CA ASP A 113 -13.49 25.55 5.91
C ASP A 113 -14.53 24.48 5.58
N ASP A 114 -15.72 24.71 6.12
CA ASP A 114 -17.00 24.12 5.78
C ASP A 114 -17.30 24.42 4.31
N THR A 115 -16.65 23.69 3.41
CA THR A 115 -17.11 23.50 2.04
C THR A 115 -17.41 22.03 1.87
N GLU A 116 -18.64 21.69 2.25
CA GLU A 116 -19.44 20.56 1.78
C GLU A 116 -19.47 20.56 0.25
N THR A 117 -18.33 20.30 -0.38
CA THR A 117 -18.28 19.80 -1.74
C THR A 117 -18.42 18.30 -1.61
N GLU A 118 -19.50 17.78 -2.16
CA GLU A 118 -19.88 16.37 -2.26
C GLU A 118 -18.82 15.57 -3.04
N GLN A 119 -17.59 15.53 -2.53
CA GLN A 119 -16.49 14.85 -3.17
C GLN A 119 -16.67 13.36 -2.97
N GLU A 120 -16.76 12.66 -4.09
CA GLU A 120 -16.75 11.20 -4.12
C GLU A 120 -15.56 10.68 -3.31
N PRO A 121 -15.76 9.70 -2.42
CA PRO A 121 -14.66 9.05 -1.74
C PRO A 121 -13.67 8.50 -2.77
N PRO A 122 -12.37 8.43 -2.44
CA PRO A 122 -11.39 7.85 -3.35
C PRO A 122 -11.83 6.42 -3.73
N ARG A 123 -11.54 5.99 -4.97
CA ARG A 123 -11.91 4.64 -5.46
C ARG A 123 -10.90 3.56 -5.10
N THR A 124 -9.72 3.91 -4.58
CA THR A 124 -8.67 3.01 -4.07
C THR A 124 -7.87 3.67 -2.96
N GLY A 125 -7.23 2.88 -2.09
CA GLY A 125 -6.29 3.38 -1.08
C GLY A 125 -6.93 3.88 0.22
N ARG A 126 -6.15 4.64 1.01
CA ARG A 126 -6.54 5.16 2.33
C ARG A 126 -7.70 6.16 2.19
N GLY A 127 -8.78 5.96 2.93
CA GLY A 127 -10.02 6.76 2.81
C GLY A 127 -11.05 6.18 1.85
N SER A 128 -10.73 5.07 1.17
CA SER A 128 -11.66 4.35 0.30
C SER A 128 -12.35 3.20 1.05
N SER A 129 -12.80 3.43 2.28
CA SER A 129 -13.48 2.38 3.04
C SER A 129 -14.93 2.24 2.57
N GLU A 130 -15.49 1.04 2.70
CA GLU A 130 -16.93 0.82 2.48
C GLU A 130 -17.79 1.81 3.28
N ALA A 131 -17.43 2.05 4.55
CA ALA A 131 -18.08 3.02 5.41
C ALA A 131 -18.09 4.44 4.82
N ALA A 132 -16.99 4.87 4.17
CA ALA A 132 -16.91 6.18 3.52
C ALA A 132 -17.84 6.27 2.31
N TRP A 133 -17.95 5.19 1.52
CA TRP A 133 -18.90 5.10 0.41
C TRP A 133 -20.35 5.05 0.88
N ARG A 134 -20.66 4.29 1.94
CA ARG A 134 -22.01 4.25 2.52
C ARG A 134 -22.43 5.61 3.07
N GLU A 135 -21.53 6.31 3.76
CA GLU A 135 -21.81 7.65 4.28
C GLU A 135 -21.97 8.69 3.16
N PHE A 136 -21.15 8.61 2.11
CA PHE A 136 -21.30 9.48 0.95
C PHE A 136 -22.65 9.25 0.26
N LEU A 137 -23.00 7.99 -0.01
CA LEU A 137 -24.23 7.65 -0.73
C LEU A 137 -25.49 7.86 0.11
N SER A 138 -25.42 7.80 1.44
CA SER A 138 -26.56 8.15 2.31
C SER A 138 -26.87 9.64 2.33
N LYS A 139 -25.90 10.49 1.97
CA LYS A 139 -26.08 11.94 1.79
C LYS A 139 -26.66 12.28 0.42
N GLN A 140 -26.70 11.34 -0.52
CA GLN A 140 -27.20 11.56 -1.88
C GLN A 140 -28.72 11.40 -1.93
N ASP A 141 -29.41 12.46 -2.36
CA ASP A 141 -30.87 12.47 -2.44
C ASP A 141 -31.34 11.50 -3.54
N GLY A 142 -32.20 10.55 -3.19
CA GLY A 142 -32.73 9.54 -4.12
C GLY A 142 -31.82 8.32 -4.38
N PHE A 143 -30.70 8.19 -3.67
CA PHE A 143 -29.86 6.98 -3.73
C PHE A 143 -30.14 6.06 -2.53
N THR A 144 -30.51 4.80 -2.79
CA THR A 144 -30.72 3.80 -1.72
C THR A 144 -29.52 2.87 -1.62
N VAL A 145 -28.85 2.91 -0.47
CA VAL A 145 -27.67 2.08 -0.18
C VAL A 145 -28.13 0.71 0.36
N PRO A 146 -27.77 -0.41 -0.29
CA PRO A 146 -28.02 -1.74 0.27
C PRO A 146 -27.09 -1.99 1.47
N ASP A 147 -27.63 -2.55 2.56
CA ASP A 147 -26.87 -2.80 3.80
C ASP A 147 -25.85 -3.96 3.66
N ASP A 148 -26.09 -4.85 2.70
CA ASP A 148 -25.24 -6.00 2.36
C ASP A 148 -24.33 -5.71 1.16
N ALA A 149 -24.37 -4.49 0.60
CA ALA A 149 -23.52 -4.15 -0.54
C ALA A 149 -22.09 -3.90 -0.09
N ASP A 150 -21.16 -4.63 -0.70
CA ASP A 150 -19.75 -4.38 -0.58
C ASP A 150 -19.38 -3.05 -1.24
N ARG A 151 -18.24 -2.49 -0.82
CA ARG A 151 -17.64 -1.29 -1.44
C ARG A 151 -17.67 -1.30 -2.98
N GLY A 152 -17.40 -2.44 -3.62
CA GLY A 152 -17.40 -2.55 -5.08
C GLY A 152 -18.77 -2.28 -5.69
N ASP A 153 -19.81 -2.86 -5.10
CA ASP A 153 -21.21 -2.69 -5.50
C ASP A 153 -21.69 -1.26 -5.28
N LEU A 154 -21.26 -0.61 -4.20
CA LEU A 154 -21.56 0.80 -3.93
C LEU A 154 -21.00 1.73 -5.01
N ILE A 155 -19.76 1.53 -5.42
CA ILE A 155 -19.11 2.31 -6.47
C ILE A 155 -19.80 2.09 -7.81
N ALA A 156 -20.10 0.83 -8.15
CA ALA A 156 -20.75 0.48 -9.41
C ALA A 156 -22.17 1.06 -9.50
N ALA A 157 -22.94 0.99 -8.40
CA ALA A 157 -24.27 1.57 -8.33
C ALA A 157 -24.24 3.11 -8.46
N TRP A 158 -23.23 3.76 -7.88
CA TRP A 158 -23.02 5.19 -8.02
C TRP A 158 -22.66 5.61 -9.45
N ASP A 159 -21.74 4.92 -10.12
CA ASP A 159 -21.41 5.17 -11.53
C ASP A 159 -22.64 5.01 -12.45
N ALA A 160 -23.49 4.01 -12.17
CA ALA A 160 -24.75 3.80 -12.90
C ALA A 160 -25.77 4.93 -12.64
N HIS A 161 -25.87 5.41 -11.40
CA HIS A 161 -26.73 6.53 -11.03
C HIS A 161 -26.30 7.83 -11.74
N ARG A 162 -25.01 8.14 -11.72
CA ARG A 162 -24.44 9.30 -12.44
C ARG A 162 -24.67 9.22 -13.95
N SER A 163 -24.52 8.03 -14.54
CA SER A 163 -24.76 7.82 -15.98
C SER A 163 -26.23 7.97 -16.39
N THR A 164 -27.17 7.89 -15.45
CA THR A 164 -28.61 8.05 -15.70
C THR A 164 -29.05 9.51 -15.57
N ASN A 165 -28.30 10.32 -14.82
CA ASN A 165 -28.59 11.73 -14.55
C ASN A 165 -27.78 12.72 -15.43
N ASP A 166 -26.95 12.21 -16.34
CA ASP A 166 -26.24 12.97 -17.40
C ASP A 166 -27.05 13.01 -18.71
#